data_AF-A0AAN9EW38-F1
#
_entry.id   AF-A0AAN9EW38-F1
#
_cell.length_a   1.000
_cell.length_b   1.000
_cell.length_c   1.000
_cell.angle_alpha   90.00
_cell.angle_beta   90.00
_cell.angle_gamma   90.00
#
_symmetry.space_group_name_H-M   'P 1'
#
loop_
_entity.id
_entity.type
_entity.pdbx_description
1 polymer ?
#
loop_
_entity_poly.entity_id
_entity_poly.type
_entity_poly.pdbx_seq_one_letter_code
_entity_poly.pdbx_strand_id
1 'polypeptide(L)'
;MSSNNNSEMVEEVDDDLDLETLESDSNQMAQKLLEYRATLPDHLNNTLVSLLAAHRPRLVPFHAEQNIFRGDSSSASEDPHIAKKVKLLNEKISSNCSAMPIVLKNMKECIAKINKLDSYNEIIHPAFRRKSSG
;
A
#
# COMPACT_ATOMS: atom_id res chain seq x y z
N MET A 1 -37.67 26.39 -58.20
CA MET A 1 -36.20 26.18 -58.17
C MET A 1 -35.61 27.34 -57.38
N SER A 2 -35.48 27.17 -56.06
CA SER A 2 -34.80 28.15 -55.21
C SER A 2 -33.46 27.54 -54.82
N SER A 3 -32.38 28.14 -55.32
CA SER A 3 -31.02 27.74 -54.98
C SER A 3 -30.70 28.20 -53.56
N ASN A 4 -30.42 27.25 -52.67
CA ASN A 4 -29.78 27.52 -51.40
C ASN A 4 -28.27 27.66 -51.65
N ASN A 5 -27.73 28.86 -51.51
CA ASN A 5 -26.29 29.07 -51.37
C ASN A 5 -25.99 29.25 -49.88
N ASN A 6 -25.59 28.17 -49.21
CA ASN A 6 -25.04 28.24 -47.87
C ASN A 6 -23.53 28.48 -48.01
N SER A 7 -23.09 29.71 -47.72
CA SER A 7 -21.67 30.08 -47.67
C SER A 7 -21.12 29.60 -46.33
N GLU A 8 -20.47 28.44 -46.33
CA GLU A 8 -19.77 27.89 -45.17
C GLU A 8 -18.47 28.69 -45.00
N MET A 9 -18.46 29.59 -44.02
CA MET A 9 -17.24 30.24 -43.51
C MET A 9 -16.46 29.18 -42.77
N VAL A 10 -15.43 28.63 -43.41
CA VAL A 10 -14.44 27.79 -42.74
C VAL A 10 -13.63 28.73 -41.84
N GLU A 11 -13.88 28.71 -40.54
CA GLU A 11 -12.93 29.23 -39.55
C GLU A 11 -11.64 28.43 -39.72
N GLU A 12 -10.63 29.01 -40.36
CA GLU A 12 -9.25 28.54 -40.22
C GLU A 12 -8.88 28.73 -38.75
N VAL A 13 -9.09 27.68 -37.96
CA VAL A 13 -8.52 27.55 -36.63
C VAL A 13 -7.01 27.63 -36.83
N ASP A 14 -6.37 28.58 -36.18
CA ASP A 14 -4.93 28.81 -36.26
C ASP A 14 -4.20 27.62 -35.62
N ASP A 15 -4.00 26.57 -36.42
CA ASP A 15 -3.41 25.28 -36.01
C ASP A 15 -2.05 25.48 -35.32
N ASP A 16 -1.33 26.55 -35.64
CA ASP A 16 -0.05 26.91 -35.03
C ASP A 16 -0.22 27.38 -33.57
N LEU A 17 -1.30 28.12 -33.25
CA LEU A 17 -1.61 28.53 -31.87
C LEU A 17 -2.02 27.33 -31.01
N ASP A 18 -2.83 26.40 -31.56
CA ASP A 18 -3.22 25.19 -30.84
C ASP A 18 -2.01 24.27 -30.58
N LEU A 19 -1.06 24.19 -31.52
CA LEU A 19 0.17 23.43 -31.34
C LEU A 19 1.09 24.03 -30.27
N GLU A 20 1.27 25.36 -30.26
CA GLU A 20 2.10 26.05 -29.27
C GLU A 20 1.53 25.93 -27.84
N THR A 21 0.20 26.01 -27.71
CA THR A 21 -0.47 25.79 -26.41
C THR A 21 -0.27 24.36 -25.92
N LEU A 22 -0.42 23.35 -26.79
CA LEU A 22 -0.22 21.96 -26.41
C LEU A 22 1.22 21.65 -26.00
N GLU A 23 2.21 22.22 -26.70
CA GLU A 23 3.62 22.10 -26.32
C GLU A 23 3.88 22.71 -24.94
N SER A 24 3.33 23.90 -24.68
CA SER A 24 3.43 24.59 -23.40
C SER A 24 2.83 23.77 -22.25
N ASP A 25 1.63 23.20 -22.46
CA ASP A 25 0.96 22.34 -21.50
C ASP A 25 1.73 21.05 -21.23
N SER A 26 2.28 20.42 -22.28
CA SER A 26 3.11 19.23 -22.17
C SER A 26 4.36 19.49 -21.33
N ASN A 27 5.05 20.61 -21.59
CA ASN A 27 6.22 21.04 -20.83
C ASN A 27 5.88 21.34 -19.37
N GLN A 28 4.75 22.02 -19.12
CA GLN A 28 4.28 22.31 -17.76
C GLN A 28 3.98 21.01 -16.98
N MET A 29 3.30 20.05 -17.63
CA MET A 29 3.02 18.75 -17.03
C MET A 29 4.30 17.98 -16.71
N ALA A 30 5.27 17.98 -17.62
CA ALA A 30 6.56 17.32 -17.40
C ALA A 30 7.31 17.90 -16.19
N GLN A 31 7.32 19.23 -16.05
CA GLN A 31 7.93 19.91 -14.91
C GLN A 31 7.23 19.55 -13.60
N LYS A 32 5.90 19.56 -13.57
CA LYS A 32 5.10 19.17 -12.41
C LYS A 32 5.33 17.71 -12.01
N LEU A 33 5.48 16.82 -12.99
CA LEU A 33 5.79 15.41 -12.77
C LEU A 33 7.18 15.24 -12.13
N LEU A 34 8.16 16.02 -12.59
CA LEU A 34 9.50 16.02 -12.03
C LEU A 34 9.50 16.50 -10.57
N GLU A 35 8.76 17.58 -10.28
CA GLU A 35 8.60 18.12 -8.94
C GLU A 35 7.93 17.12 -7.99
N TYR A 36 6.86 16.46 -8.42
CA TYR A 36 6.24 15.40 -7.61
C TYR A 36 7.19 14.22 -7.38
N ARG A 37 7.95 13.80 -8.39
CA ARG A 37 8.93 12.71 -8.21
C ARG A 37 10.02 13.07 -7.21
N ALA A 38 10.42 14.34 -7.18
CA ALA A 38 11.42 14.81 -6.22
C ALA A 38 10.86 14.94 -4.79
N THR A 39 9.61 15.39 -4.62
CA THR A 39 9.06 15.78 -3.31
C THR A 39 8.15 14.74 -2.65
N LEU A 40 7.45 13.92 -3.45
CA LEU A 40 6.46 12.96 -2.94
C LEU A 40 7.06 11.91 -2.01
N PRO A 41 8.25 11.32 -2.29
CA PRO A 41 8.85 10.33 -1.39
C PRO A 41 9.12 10.91 0.01
N ASP A 42 9.64 12.13 0.07
CA ASP A 42 9.95 12.80 1.33
C ASP A 42 8.68 13.20 2.09
N HIS A 43 7.67 13.72 1.39
CA HIS A 43 6.36 14.02 1.98
C HIS A 43 5.72 12.78 2.61
N LEU A 44 5.75 11.64 1.91
CA LEU A 44 5.23 10.37 2.43
C LEU A 44 6.02 9.89 3.65
N ASN A 45 7.35 9.94 3.58
CA ASN A 45 8.21 9.53 4.68
C ASN A 45 7.96 10.39 5.93
N ASN A 46 7.99 11.71 5.79
CA ASN A 46 7.74 12.65 6.88
C ASN A 46 6.35 12.47 7.51
N THR A 47 5.33 12.20 6.68
CA THR A 47 3.97 11.92 7.16
C THR A 47 3.93 10.62 7.95
N LEU A 48 4.54 9.55 7.44
CA LEU A 48 4.59 8.26 8.13
C LEU A 48 5.39 8.33 9.43
N VAL A 49 6.54 9.00 9.44
CA VAL A 49 7.35 9.24 10.64
C VAL A 49 6.54 9.99 11.69
N SER A 50 5.83 11.05 11.30
CA SER A 50 4.97 11.83 12.21
C SER A 50 3.85 10.98 12.79
N LEU A 51 3.18 10.18 11.95
CA LEU A 51 2.11 9.28 12.38
C LEU A 51 2.61 8.19 13.33
N LEU A 52 3.74 7.55 12.99
CA LEU A 52 4.36 6.52 13.82
C LEU A 52 4.88 7.10 15.14
N ALA A 53 5.39 8.32 15.15
CA ALA A 53 5.80 9.01 16.37
C ALA A 53 4.60 9.29 17.28
N ALA A 54 3.48 9.78 16.73
CA ALA A 54 2.24 10.03 17.48
C ALA A 54 1.65 8.75 18.08
N HIS A 55 1.77 7.62 17.37
CA HIS A 55 1.25 6.32 17.81
C HIS A 55 2.29 5.42 18.49
N ARG A 56 3.51 5.90 18.73
CA ARG A 56 4.55 5.07 19.36
C ARG A 56 4.14 4.74 20.79
N PRO A 57 4.00 3.46 21.17
CA PRO A 57 3.78 3.10 22.56
C PRO A 57 4.95 3.63 23.39
N ARG A 58 4.65 4.43 24.43
CA ARG A 58 5.66 4.80 25.43
C ARG A 58 6.01 3.54 26.22
N LEU A 59 7.02 2.82 25.74
CA LEU A 59 7.62 1.72 26.48
C LEU A 59 8.40 2.36 27.64
N VAL A 60 7.87 2.21 28.85
CA VAL A 60 8.61 2.55 30.07
C VAL A 60 9.82 1.61 30.13
N PRO A 61 11.04 2.10 30.37
CA PRO A 61 12.21 1.23 30.53
C PRO A 61 11.88 0.14 31.55
N PHE A 62 11.83 -1.11 31.08
CA PHE A 62 11.65 -2.27 31.92
C PHE A 62 12.93 -2.41 32.73
N HIS A 63 12.93 -1.91 33.97
CA HIS A 63 13.92 -2.36 34.94
C HIS A 63 13.69 -3.86 35.12
N ALA A 64 14.59 -4.63 34.52
CA ALA A 64 14.65 -6.06 34.64
C ALA A 64 14.98 -6.42 36.09
N GLU A 65 13.98 -6.42 36.96
CA GLU A 65 14.03 -7.17 38.20
C GLU A 65 13.19 -8.42 38.04
N GLN A 66 13.93 -9.51 37.91
CA GLN A 66 13.45 -10.88 37.95
C GLN A 66 12.71 -11.09 39.27
N ASN A 67 11.39 -11.20 39.23
CA ASN A 67 10.66 -11.89 40.29
C ASN A 67 9.37 -12.51 39.72
N ILE A 68 9.56 -13.42 38.78
CA ILE A 68 8.57 -14.44 38.47
C ILE A 68 8.61 -15.42 39.65
N PHE A 69 7.45 -15.76 40.22
CA PHE A 69 7.24 -16.67 41.35
C PHE A 69 7.38 -16.10 42.78
N ARG A 70 6.43 -15.25 43.17
CA ARG A 70 5.85 -15.37 44.51
C ARG A 70 4.35 -15.16 44.43
N GLY A 71 3.62 -16.25 44.60
CA GLY A 71 2.19 -16.19 44.81
C GLY A 71 1.92 -15.28 45.99
N ASP A 72 1.14 -14.25 45.75
CA ASP A 72 0.25 -13.70 46.75
C ASP A 72 -0.98 -13.19 46.03
N SER A 73 -2.08 -13.84 46.37
CA SER A 73 -3.44 -13.43 46.11
C SER A 73 -3.66 -12.06 46.74
N SER A 74 -3.21 -11.00 46.09
CA SER A 74 -3.51 -9.64 46.51
C SER A 74 -4.51 -9.05 45.55
N SER A 75 -5.76 -8.98 46.03
CA SER A 75 -6.87 -8.22 45.47
C SER A 75 -6.51 -6.74 45.37
N ALA A 76 -5.71 -6.38 44.36
CA ALA A 76 -5.53 -5.00 43.97
C ALA A 76 -6.70 -4.66 43.06
N SER A 77 -7.59 -3.78 43.56
CA SER A 77 -8.72 -3.19 42.84
C SER A 77 -8.49 -3.17 41.34
N GLU A 78 -9.19 -4.04 40.60
CA GLU A 78 -9.12 -4.09 39.15
C GLU A 78 -9.53 -2.71 38.62
N ASP A 79 -8.56 -1.90 38.17
CA ASP A 79 -8.87 -0.72 37.38
C ASP A 79 -9.73 -1.22 36.20
N PRO A 80 -10.99 -0.77 36.08
CA PRO A 80 -11.90 -1.23 35.02
C PRO A 80 -11.29 -1.05 33.63
N HIS A 81 -10.35 -0.12 33.45
CA HIS A 81 -9.63 0.06 32.20
C HIS A 81 -8.64 -1.07 31.89
N ILE A 82 -7.96 -1.64 32.90
CA ILE A 82 -7.02 -2.75 32.73
C ILE A 82 -7.79 -4.03 32.39
N ALA A 83 -8.86 -4.33 33.12
CA ALA A 83 -9.71 -5.50 32.86
C ALA A 83 -10.29 -5.49 31.44
N LYS A 84 -10.76 -4.34 30.95
CA LYS A 84 -11.23 -4.16 29.57
C LYS A 84 -10.13 -4.42 28.54
N LYS A 85 -8.90 -3.93 28.76
CA LYS A 85 -7.76 -4.15 27.85
C LYS A 85 -7.36 -5.62 27.80
N VAL A 86 -7.34 -6.31 28.94
CA VAL A 86 -7.03 -7.75 29.01
C VAL A 86 -8.09 -8.57 28.27
N LYS A 87 -9.37 -8.26 28.48
CA LYS A 87 -10.47 -8.91 27.75
C LYS A 87 -10.35 -8.73 26.24
N LEU A 88 -10.12 -7.49 25.78
CA LEU A 88 -9.95 -7.18 24.36
C LEU A 88 -8.73 -7.90 23.75
N LEU A 89 -7.63 -8.01 24.49
CA LEU A 89 -6.45 -8.75 24.04
C LEU A 89 -6.78 -10.24 23.85
N ASN A 90 -7.46 -10.86 24.81
CA ASN A 90 -7.87 -12.26 24.71
C ASN A 90 -8.82 -12.50 23.53
N GLU A 91 -9.77 -11.60 23.28
CA GLU A 91 -10.66 -11.66 22.13
C GLU A 91 -9.88 -11.60 20.80
N LYS A 92 -8.89 -10.71 20.68
CA LYS A 92 -8.05 -10.60 19.49
C LYS A 92 -7.16 -11.83 19.28
N ILE A 93 -6.57 -12.36 20.35
CA ILE A 93 -5.76 -13.58 20.28
C ILE A 93 -6.65 -14.75 19.83
N SER A 94 -7.82 -14.91 20.45
CA SER A 94 -8.78 -15.96 20.09
C SER A 94 -9.24 -15.85 18.64
N SER A 95 -9.58 -14.64 18.19
CA SER A 95 -9.96 -14.38 16.80
C SER A 95 -8.83 -14.67 15.80
N ASN A 96 -7.58 -14.38 16.15
CA ASN A 96 -6.44 -14.70 15.29
C ASN A 96 -6.17 -16.21 15.25
N CYS A 97 -6.24 -16.88 16.40
CA CYS A 97 -6.10 -18.33 16.50
C CYS A 97 -7.17 -19.07 15.69
N SER A 98 -8.41 -18.55 15.65
CA SER A 98 -9.48 -19.15 14.85
C SER A 98 -9.33 -18.92 13.34
N ALA A 99 -8.72 -17.81 12.92
CA ALA A 99 -8.44 -17.53 11.51
C ALA A 99 -7.21 -18.31 10.98
N MET A 100 -6.25 -18.65 11.85
CA MET A 100 -4.97 -19.24 11.46
C MET A 100 -5.08 -20.53 10.62
N PRO A 101 -5.95 -21.51 10.94
CA PRO A 101 -6.10 -22.73 10.14
C PRO A 101 -6.47 -22.45 8.68
N ILE A 102 -7.33 -21.46 8.45
CA ILE A 102 -7.78 -21.07 7.11
C ILE A 102 -6.62 -20.42 6.35
N VAL A 103 -5.91 -19.49 6.99
CA VAL A 103 -4.74 -18.83 6.40
C VAL A 103 -3.67 -19.85 6.01
N LEU A 104 -3.37 -20.80 6.91
CA LEU A 104 -2.39 -21.86 6.65
C LEU A 104 -2.81 -22.80 5.51
N LYS A 105 -4.10 -23.17 5.44
CA LYS A 105 -4.64 -23.95 4.33
C LYS A 105 -4.44 -23.21 3.00
N ASN A 106 -4.84 -21.94 2.94
CA ASN A 106 -4.72 -21.12 1.74
C ASN A 106 -3.25 -20.94 1.31
N MET A 107 -2.34 -20.72 2.27
CA MET A 107 -0.90 -20.62 1.99
C MET A 107 -0.37 -21.92 1.36
N LYS A 108 -0.74 -23.09 1.90
CA LYS A 108 -0.36 -24.39 1.33
C LYS A 108 -0.88 -24.57 -0.10
N GLU A 109 -2.12 -24.16 -0.37
CA GLU A 109 -2.69 -24.22 -1.72
C GLU A 109 -1.98 -23.29 -2.70
N CYS A 110 -1.61 -22.08 -2.28
CA CYS A 110 -0.83 -21.14 -3.11
C CYS A 110 0.55 -21.72 -3.45
N ILE A 111 1.27 -22.25 -2.45
CA ILE A 111 2.57 -22.89 -2.66
C ILE A 111 2.45 -24.07 -3.64
N ALA A 112 1.43 -24.91 -3.49
CA ALA A 112 1.20 -26.03 -4.40
C ALA A 112 0.95 -25.56 -5.84
N LYS A 113 0.18 -24.48 -6.03
CA LYS A 113 -0.06 -23.88 -7.36
C LYS A 113 1.22 -23.32 -7.97
N ILE A 114 2.05 -22.64 -7.19
CA ILE A 114 3.34 -22.08 -7.66
C ILE A 114 4.27 -23.20 -8.09
N ASN A 115 4.44 -24.25 -7.27
CA ASN A 115 5.29 -25.39 -7.60
C ASN A 115 4.80 -26.13 -8.86
N LYS A 116 3.48 -26.23 -9.04
CA LYS A 116 2.90 -26.77 -10.27
C LYS A 116 3.27 -25.91 -11.48
N LEU A 117 3.24 -24.58 -11.38
CA LEU A 117 3.65 -23.68 -12.47
C LEU A 117 5.14 -23.79 -12.82
N ASP A 118 6.01 -23.94 -11.82
CA ASP A 118 7.45 -24.12 -12.03
C ASP A 118 7.77 -25.42 -12.81
N SER A 119 6.96 -26.47 -12.63
CA SER A 119 7.07 -27.69 -13.45
C SER A 119 6.72 -27.49 -14.93
N TYR A 120 6.00 -26.40 -15.28
CA TYR A 120 5.64 -26.04 -16.65
C TYR A 120 6.63 -25.05 -17.30
N ASN A 121 7.94 -25.19 -17.02
CA ASN A 121 9.03 -24.39 -17.61
C ASN A 121 9.06 -24.34 -19.17
N GLU A 122 8.15 -25.04 -19.85
CA GLU A 122 7.97 -25.05 -21.30
C GLU A 122 6.92 -24.05 -21.81
N ILE A 123 5.91 -23.66 -21.02
CA ILE A 123 4.78 -22.81 -21.47
C ILE A 123 5.04 -21.31 -21.21
N ILE A 124 6.25 -20.94 -20.80
CA ILE A 124 6.62 -19.52 -20.67
C ILE A 124 6.84 -18.97 -22.09
N HIS A 125 5.98 -18.04 -22.51
CA HIS A 125 6.08 -17.38 -23.80
C HIS A 125 7.51 -16.81 -23.98
N PRO A 126 8.13 -16.96 -25.17
CA PRO A 126 9.55 -16.60 -25.38
C PRO A 126 9.92 -15.18 -24.94
N ALA A 127 8.99 -14.23 -25.04
CA ALA A 127 9.17 -12.85 -24.59
C ALA A 127 9.50 -12.70 -23.09
N PHE A 128 9.11 -13.66 -22.25
CA PHE A 128 9.34 -13.66 -20.81
C PHE A 128 10.47 -14.60 -20.37
N ARG A 129 11.18 -15.25 -21.31
CA ARG A 129 12.36 -16.06 -20.98
C ARG A 129 13.55 -15.14 -20.70
N ARG A 130 14.14 -15.24 -19.51
CA ARG A 130 15.47 -14.66 -19.24
C ARG A 130 16.50 -15.36 -20.12
N LYS A 131 17.35 -14.59 -20.81
CA LYS A 131 18.52 -15.13 -21.51
C LYS A 131 19.43 -15.78 -20.45
N SER A 132 19.69 -17.07 -20.58
CA SER A 132 20.73 -17.73 -19.78
C SER A 132 22.08 -17.26 -20.29
N SER A 133 22.77 -16.42 -19.53
CA SER A 133 24.20 -16.18 -19.71
C SER A 133 24.92 -17.43 -19.20
N GLY A 134 25.45 -18.23 -20.13
CA GLY A 134 26.47 -19.23 -19.85
C GLY A 134 27.83 -18.58 -19.68
#